data_AF-A0A9D4F363-F1
#
_entry.id   AF-A0A9D4F363-F1
#
_cell.length_a   1.000
_cell.length_b   1.000
_cell.length_c   1.000
_cell.angle_alpha   90.00
_cell.angle_beta   90.00
_cell.angle_gamma   90.00
#
_symmetry.space_group_name_H-M   'P 1'
#
loop_
_entity.id
_entity.type
_entity.pdbx_description
1 polymer ?
#
loop_
_entity_poly.entity_id
_entity_poly.type
_entity_poly.pdbx_seq_one_letter_code
_entity_poly.pdbx_strand_id
1 'polypeptide(L)'
;MECSSGLLKMEVETTTFSDFAVELKLQNISSQFVVKESEQSIQMLQLYVNDSLTAIKLSVEIKSDFTCSVYVHRKCIPRSHQIWTGLPQHINRVAYVLVLLERLLKFDVCIGNPEVEFSNLVPIRSGLSSNNSPEIVAYREGDFNATHASGERYNSTIRSVKRDMLSTSKKCTACKKYFYLLQSRKNRVKSRLNSCRKYSHTNFKHRDMTKQKLNMKLNEQKHEIKNLQTELWKQRREFDKIITANGISVEGSEHHELKDLMASCETEFEKSFPISTSRQRLFWEQQMSFAKKKDSRGMRWHPMIIRWCLYLRQKSETA
;
A
#
# COMPACT_ATOMS: atom_id res chain seq x y z
N MET A 1 67.99 21.12 46.33
CA MET A 1 67.62 20.76 44.95
C MET A 1 66.15 21.07 44.78
N GLU A 2 65.89 22.22 44.20
CA GLU A 2 64.58 22.67 43.77
C GLU A 2 64.16 21.86 42.54
N CYS A 3 62.95 21.32 42.54
CA CYS A 3 62.27 20.94 41.31
C CYS A 3 60.84 21.46 41.38
N SER A 4 60.71 22.70 40.93
CA SER A 4 59.51 23.42 40.60
C SER A 4 58.81 22.75 39.40
N SER A 5 57.77 21.96 39.65
CA SER A 5 56.82 21.54 38.62
C SER A 5 55.70 22.57 38.51
N GLY A 6 55.99 23.65 37.77
CA GLY A 6 54.97 24.53 37.21
C GLY A 6 54.39 23.98 35.91
N LEU A 7 53.22 24.50 35.55
CA LEU A 7 52.50 24.38 34.26
C LEU A 7 51.74 23.05 34.04
N LEU A 8 50.44 23.02 33.73
CA LEU A 8 49.45 24.04 33.40
C LEU A 8 48.08 23.58 33.93
N LYS A 9 47.48 24.34 34.84
CA LYS A 9 46.02 24.41 34.87
C LYS A 9 45.63 25.13 33.58
N MET A 10 45.20 24.39 32.57
CA MET A 10 44.43 24.98 31.48
C MET A 10 43.22 25.64 32.14
N GLU A 11 43.25 26.96 32.18
CA GLU A 11 42.12 27.80 32.52
C GLU A 11 40.98 27.38 31.61
N VAL A 12 39.99 26.71 32.19
CA VAL A 12 38.68 26.57 31.57
C VAL A 12 38.10 27.97 31.66
N GLU A 13 38.32 28.78 30.62
CA GLU A 13 37.57 30.01 30.44
C GLU A 13 36.09 29.64 30.50
N THR A 14 35.45 30.01 31.61
CA THR A 14 34.01 29.92 31.76
C THR A 14 33.42 30.95 30.82
N THR A 15 33.24 30.59 29.55
CA THR A 15 32.49 31.38 28.59
C THR A 15 31.09 31.57 29.14
N THR A 16 30.73 32.83 29.39
CA THR A 16 29.36 33.14 29.79
C THR A 16 28.43 32.83 28.62
N PHE A 17 27.13 32.64 28.89
CA PHE A 17 26.17 32.42 27.81
C PHE A 17 26.14 33.58 26.81
N SER A 18 26.41 34.80 27.27
CA SER A 18 26.53 35.99 26.42
C SER A 18 27.74 35.90 25.49
N ASP A 19 28.91 35.50 26.00
CA ASP A 19 30.12 35.32 25.18
C ASP A 19 29.89 34.25 24.11
N PHE A 20 29.25 33.15 24.50
CA PHE A 20 28.86 32.08 23.58
C PHE A 20 27.90 32.55 22.48
N ALA A 21 26.91 33.38 22.82
CA ALA A 21 25.98 33.95 21.84
C ALA A 21 26.69 34.87 20.83
N VAL A 22 27.62 35.69 21.31
CA VAL A 22 28.44 36.58 20.46
C VAL A 22 29.33 35.75 19.53
N GLU A 23 30.04 34.75 20.06
CA GLU A 23 30.89 33.86 19.26
C GLU A 23 30.08 33.14 18.18
N LEU A 24 28.89 32.64 18.53
CA LEU A 24 28.01 31.94 17.59
C LEU A 24 27.54 32.85 16.44
N LYS A 25 27.27 34.13 16.71
CA LYS A 25 26.91 35.11 15.67
C LYS A 25 28.05 35.37 14.69
N LEU A 26 29.30 35.34 15.16
CA LEU A 26 30.48 35.57 14.32
C LEU A 26 30.73 34.42 13.32
N GLN A 27 30.27 33.21 13.63
CA GLN A 27 30.51 32.03 12.79
C GLN A 27 29.68 31.97 11.49
N ASN A 28 28.94 33.03 11.14
CA ASN A 28 28.11 33.14 9.94
C ASN A 28 27.30 31.86 9.68
N ILE A 29 26.45 31.51 10.64
CA ILE A 29 25.59 30.33 10.57
C ILE A 29 24.90 30.28 9.20
N SER A 30 24.93 29.10 8.56
CA SER A 30 24.36 28.84 7.23
C SER A 30 23.09 29.65 6.98
N SER A 31 22.99 30.28 5.80
CA SER A 31 21.85 31.08 5.34
C SER A 31 20.49 30.37 5.39
N GLN A 32 20.48 29.06 5.63
CA GLN A 32 19.28 28.24 5.81
C GLN A 32 18.64 28.39 7.20
N PHE A 33 19.31 28.99 8.18
CA PHE A 33 18.82 29.15 9.55
C PHE A 33 18.64 30.62 9.93
N VAL A 34 17.49 30.92 10.53
CA VAL A 34 17.21 32.20 11.16
C VAL A 34 17.54 32.08 12.65
N VAL A 35 18.48 32.90 13.12
CA VAL A 35 18.88 32.92 14.53
C VAL A 35 18.02 33.92 15.29
N LYS A 36 17.46 33.48 16.41
CA LYS A 36 16.76 34.32 17.40
C LYS A 36 17.42 34.13 18.75
N GLU A 37 17.69 35.22 19.43
CA GLU A 37 18.30 35.20 20.76
C GLU A 37 17.34 35.81 21.77
N SER A 38 17.33 35.23 22.96
CA SER A 38 16.76 35.80 24.17
C SER A 38 17.76 35.65 25.31
N GLU A 39 17.53 36.33 26.43
CA GLU A 39 18.38 36.25 27.62
C GLU A 39 18.60 34.83 28.12
N GLN A 40 17.67 33.91 27.84
CA GLN A 40 17.66 32.54 28.36
C GLN A 40 17.91 31.47 27.30
N SER A 41 17.91 31.82 26.01
CA SER A 41 18.05 30.83 24.94
C SER A 41 18.47 31.42 23.60
N ILE A 42 19.16 30.62 22.80
CA ILE A 42 19.43 30.86 21.39
C ILE A 42 18.64 29.82 20.59
N GLN A 43 17.82 30.29 19.65
CA GLN A 43 17.03 29.46 18.76
C GLN A 43 17.49 29.65 17.31
N MET A 44 17.76 28.55 16.61
CA MET A 44 18.10 28.53 15.19
C MET A 44 16.98 27.82 14.43
N LEU A 45 16.27 28.55 13.59
CA LEU A 45 15.06 28.10 12.91
C LEU A 45 15.33 27.85 11.43
N GLN A 46 15.05 26.63 10.96
CA GLN A 46 14.92 26.33 9.54
C GLN A 46 13.45 26.42 9.15
N LEU A 47 13.13 27.12 8.08
CA LEU A 47 11.75 27.37 7.64
C LEU A 47 11.44 26.66 6.32
N TYR A 48 10.19 26.22 6.16
CA TYR A 48 9.60 26.04 4.84
C TYR A 48 9.16 27.41 4.35
N VAL A 49 9.68 27.82 3.20
CA VAL A 49 9.27 29.03 2.50
C VAL A 49 8.45 28.61 1.30
N ASN A 50 7.14 28.83 1.37
CA ASN A 50 6.22 28.66 0.27
C ASN A 50 5.58 30.01 -0.06
N ASP A 51 5.15 30.18 -1.31
CA ASP A 51 4.79 31.45 -2.00
C ASP A 51 4.00 32.49 -1.17
N SER A 52 3.25 32.09 -0.15
CA SER A 52 2.52 32.98 0.77
C SER A 52 2.54 32.57 2.25
N LEU A 53 3.20 31.46 2.62
CA LEU A 53 3.16 30.91 3.98
C LEU A 53 4.53 30.41 4.41
N THR A 54 4.96 30.83 5.60
CA THR A 54 6.15 30.34 6.28
C THR A 54 5.77 29.41 7.42
N ALA A 55 6.43 28.26 7.48
CA ALA A 55 6.24 27.31 8.56
C ALA A 55 7.58 26.81 9.09
N ILE A 56 7.66 26.52 10.39
CA ILE A 56 8.91 26.02 11.00
C ILE A 56 9.11 24.56 10.57
N LYS A 57 10.19 24.33 9.82
CA LYS A 57 10.67 22.98 9.47
C LYS A 57 11.35 22.36 10.68
N LEU A 58 12.33 23.06 11.22
CA LEU A 58 13.19 22.60 12.31
C LEU A 58 13.57 23.77 13.21
N SER A 59 13.75 23.50 14.50
CA SER A 59 14.30 24.44 15.48
C SER A 59 15.40 23.76 16.28
N VAL A 60 16.55 24.41 16.41
CA VAL A 60 17.59 24.05 17.38
C VAL A 60 17.55 25.09 18.49
N GLU A 61 17.35 24.65 19.72
CA GLU A 61 17.29 25.50 20.90
C GLU A 61 18.47 25.18 21.81
N ILE A 62 19.23 26.19 22.20
CA ILE A 62 20.30 26.11 23.20
C ILE A 62 19.91 27.02 24.34
N LYS A 63 19.72 26.47 25.54
CA LYS A 63 19.37 27.26 26.73
C LYS A 63 20.61 27.81 27.42
N SER A 64 20.42 28.70 28.38
CA SER A 64 21.50 29.32 29.18
C SER A 64 22.36 28.32 29.97
N ASP A 65 21.84 27.13 30.27
CA ASP A 65 22.57 26.00 30.87
C ASP A 65 23.29 25.12 29.83
N PHE A 66 23.39 25.62 28.58
CA PHE A 66 23.93 24.95 27.42
C PHE A 66 23.22 23.64 27.04
N THR A 67 22.03 23.37 27.59
CA THR A 67 21.23 22.24 27.12
C THR A 67 20.72 22.51 25.72
N CYS A 68 21.02 21.58 24.81
CA CYS A 68 20.58 21.66 23.42
C CYS A 68 19.41 20.72 23.15
N SER A 69 18.39 21.23 22.46
CA SER A 69 17.24 20.47 22.00
C SER A 69 17.00 20.73 20.51
N VAL A 70 16.66 19.67 19.77
CA VAL A 70 16.28 19.78 18.35
C VAL A 70 14.81 19.43 18.23
N TYR A 71 14.04 20.26 17.55
CA TYR A 71 12.63 20.06 17.30
C TYR A 71 12.34 20.00 15.80
N VAL A 72 11.59 18.99 15.37
CA VAL A 72 11.04 18.89 14.02
C VAL A 72 9.52 18.92 14.13
N HIS A 73 8.86 19.83 13.42
CA HIS A 73 7.39 19.97 13.48
C HIS A 73 6.88 20.06 14.94
N ARG A 74 7.59 20.82 15.78
CA ARG A 74 7.33 21.00 17.23
C ARG A 74 7.53 19.74 18.10
N LYS A 75 8.15 18.69 17.59
CA LYS A 75 8.49 17.48 18.35
C LYS A 75 9.97 17.41 18.61
N CYS A 76 10.31 17.24 19.89
CA CYS A 76 11.68 17.06 20.32
C CYS A 76 12.25 15.74 19.77
N ILE A 77 13.45 15.82 19.19
CA ILE A 77 14.20 14.66 18.73
C ILE A 77 14.91 14.07 19.94
N PRO A 78 14.65 12.80 20.29
CA PRO A 78 15.22 12.19 21.48
C PRO A 78 16.74 12.09 21.37
N ARG A 79 17.44 12.15 22.51
CA ARG A 79 18.90 12.02 22.59
C ARG A 79 19.44 10.67 22.11
N SER A 80 18.58 9.65 22.02
CA SER A 80 18.90 8.34 21.43
C SER A 80 19.05 8.36 19.90
N HIS A 81 18.65 9.44 19.22
CA HIS A 81 18.73 9.55 17.77
C HIS A 81 20.19 9.73 17.30
N GLN A 82 20.54 9.13 16.14
CA GLN A 82 21.90 9.12 15.58
C GLN A 82 22.53 10.51 15.40
N ILE A 83 21.71 11.54 15.23
CA ILE A 83 22.21 12.91 15.08
C ILE A 83 23.06 13.38 16.26
N TRP A 84 22.76 12.87 17.45
CA TRP A 84 23.43 13.21 18.70
C TRP A 84 24.71 12.39 18.93
N THR A 85 25.01 11.39 18.09
CA THR A 85 26.16 10.49 18.31
C THR A 85 27.48 11.26 18.37
N GLY A 86 28.16 11.23 19.51
CA GLY A 86 29.43 11.95 19.72
C GLY A 86 29.28 13.45 20.00
N LEU A 87 28.06 13.96 20.20
CA LEU A 87 27.84 15.31 20.74
C LEU A 87 27.61 15.24 22.26
N PRO A 88 28.13 16.20 23.03
CA PRO A 88 27.90 16.25 24.47
C PRO A 88 26.44 16.60 24.80
N GLN A 89 26.06 16.33 26.06
CA GLN A 89 24.76 16.73 26.58
C GLN A 89 24.63 18.27 26.65
N HIS A 90 25.70 18.93 27.13
CA HIS A 90 25.82 20.38 27.20
C HIS A 90 26.71 20.88 26.06
N ILE A 91 26.18 21.76 25.21
CA ILE A 91 26.88 22.35 24.06
C ILE A 91 27.41 23.72 24.47
N ASN A 92 28.54 23.74 25.17
CA ASN A 92 29.21 24.95 25.66
C ASN A 92 30.30 25.48 24.72
N ARG A 93 30.46 24.87 23.54
CA ARG A 93 31.41 25.30 22.50
C ARG A 93 30.70 25.43 21.17
N VAL A 94 30.97 26.52 20.46
CA VAL A 94 30.33 26.81 19.17
C VAL A 94 30.64 25.73 18.12
N ALA A 95 31.82 25.12 18.16
CA ALA A 95 32.18 24.00 17.30
C ALA A 95 31.15 22.85 17.33
N TYR A 96 30.59 22.52 18.50
CA TYR A 96 29.57 21.47 18.61
C TYR A 96 28.24 21.89 17.96
N VAL A 97 27.89 23.19 18.00
CA VAL A 97 26.72 23.73 17.31
C VAL A 97 26.91 23.58 15.80
N LEU A 98 28.07 23.97 15.28
CA LEU A 98 28.37 23.86 13.85
C LEU A 98 28.32 22.40 13.37
N VAL A 99 28.90 21.47 14.12
CA VAL A 99 28.83 20.02 13.83
C VAL A 99 27.37 19.53 13.84
N LEU A 100 26.56 19.97 14.81
CA LEU A 100 25.14 19.61 14.86
C LEU A 100 24.38 20.13 13.64
N LEU A 101 24.59 21.40 13.27
CA LEU A 101 23.95 22.03 12.11
C LEU A 101 24.37 21.35 10.80
N GLU A 102 25.66 21.05 10.62
CA GLU A 102 26.15 20.34 9.43
C GLU A 102 25.53 18.94 9.31
N ARG A 103 25.39 18.23 10.44
CA ARG A 103 24.70 16.93 10.46
C ARG A 103 23.23 17.07 10.13
N LEU A 104 22.55 18.08 10.67
CA LEU A 104 21.15 18.36 10.39
C LEU A 104 20.89 18.54 8.90
N LEU A 105 21.81 19.16 8.17
CA LEU A 105 21.72 19.34 6.72
C LEU A 105 21.82 18.02 5.94
N LYS A 106 22.37 16.95 6.54
CA LYS A 106 22.44 15.61 5.92
C LYS A 106 21.15 14.79 6.10
N PHE A 107 20.21 15.28 6.92
CA PHE A 107 18.93 14.62 7.14
C PHE A 107 17.79 15.41 6.50
N ASP A 108 16.84 14.68 5.97
CA ASP A 108 15.54 15.21 5.59
C ASP A 108 14.49 14.96 6.67
N VAL A 109 13.51 15.84 6.72
CA VAL A 109 12.28 15.56 7.48
C VAL A 109 11.54 14.48 6.71
N CYS A 110 11.39 13.31 7.34
CA CYS A 110 10.60 12.21 6.79
C CYS A 110 9.26 12.77 6.29
N ILE A 111 8.76 12.38 5.12
CA ILE A 111 7.48 12.91 4.61
C ILE A 111 6.26 12.20 5.24
N GLY A 112 6.47 11.04 5.86
CA GLY A 112 5.40 10.19 6.40
C GLY A 112 4.58 9.54 5.28
N ASN A 113 3.26 9.61 5.38
CA ASN A 113 2.29 9.17 4.37
C ASN A 113 1.28 10.30 4.12
N PRO A 114 1.62 11.27 3.24
CA PRO A 114 0.80 12.45 2.97
C PRO A 114 -0.35 12.20 1.98
N GLU A 115 -0.46 10.98 1.44
CA GLU A 115 -1.39 10.67 0.35
C GLU A 115 -2.84 11.00 0.76
N VAL A 116 -3.51 11.83 -0.05
CA VAL A 116 -4.86 12.34 0.24
C VAL A 116 -5.86 11.21 0.50
N GLU A 117 -5.65 10.08 -0.18
CA GLU A 117 -6.46 8.87 -0.04
C GLU A 117 -6.50 8.31 1.39
N PHE A 118 -5.47 8.58 2.20
CA PHE A 118 -5.41 8.17 3.60
C PHE A 118 -6.01 9.21 4.56
N SER A 119 -6.33 10.40 4.08
CA SER A 119 -6.90 11.48 4.90
C SER A 119 -8.22 11.07 5.56
N ASN A 120 -9.02 10.24 4.89
CA ASN A 120 -10.29 9.75 5.43
C ASN A 120 -10.12 8.60 6.44
N LEU A 121 -8.93 8.02 6.54
CA LEU A 121 -8.66 6.94 7.50
C LEU A 121 -8.39 7.48 8.91
N VAL A 122 -7.92 8.72 9.01
CA VAL A 122 -7.50 9.34 10.27
C VAL A 122 -7.85 10.83 10.26
N PRO A 123 -8.71 11.30 11.17
CA PRO A 123 -8.87 12.74 11.37
C PRO A 123 -7.55 13.39 11.79
N ILE A 124 -7.38 14.68 11.51
CA ILE A 124 -6.20 15.44 11.93
C ILE A 124 -6.09 15.39 13.47
N ARG A 125 -4.87 15.22 14.00
CA ARG A 125 -4.57 15.07 15.44
C ARG A 125 -5.15 13.81 16.10
N SER A 126 -5.72 12.89 15.33
CA SER A 126 -6.18 11.59 15.85
C SER A 126 -5.11 10.50 15.70
N GLY A 127 -5.14 9.55 16.64
CA GLY A 127 -4.34 8.34 16.62
C GLY A 127 -5.03 7.21 15.87
N LEU A 128 -4.23 6.34 15.25
CA LEU A 128 -4.65 5.04 14.75
C LEU A 128 -4.10 3.96 15.66
N SER A 129 -4.99 3.15 16.22
CA SER A 129 -4.61 1.92 16.91
C SER A 129 -4.30 0.80 15.93
N SER A 130 -3.63 -0.26 16.40
CA SER A 130 -3.53 -1.53 15.68
C SER A 130 -4.86 -2.29 15.77
N ASN A 131 -5.10 -3.27 14.89
CA ASN A 131 -6.32 -4.10 15.00
C ASN A 131 -6.29 -4.98 16.26
N ASN A 132 -5.10 -5.28 16.78
CA ASN A 132 -4.90 -6.25 17.85
C ASN A 132 -4.51 -5.59 19.18
N SER A 133 -4.46 -4.27 19.24
CA SER A 133 -4.08 -3.53 20.44
C SER A 133 -4.71 -2.13 20.42
N PRO A 134 -5.22 -1.63 21.57
CA PRO A 134 -5.69 -0.25 21.69
C PRO A 134 -4.54 0.77 21.58
N GLU A 135 -3.29 0.33 21.61
CA GLU A 135 -2.11 1.19 21.48
C GLU A 135 -2.10 1.96 20.15
N ILE A 136 -1.92 3.27 20.23
CA ILE A 136 -1.80 4.16 19.08
C ILE A 136 -0.45 3.91 18.40
N VAL A 137 -0.48 3.36 17.19
CA VAL A 137 0.71 3.01 16.40
C VAL A 137 1.07 4.04 15.34
N ALA A 138 0.14 4.94 15.03
CA ALA A 138 0.34 6.08 14.14
C ALA A 138 -0.63 7.20 14.47
N TYR A 139 -0.42 8.37 13.91
CA TYR A 139 -1.27 9.53 14.15
C TYR A 139 -1.12 10.48 12.95
N ARG A 140 -2.16 11.29 12.72
CA ARG A 140 -2.14 12.27 11.65
C ARG A 140 -1.67 13.62 12.17
N GLU A 141 -0.58 14.07 11.58
CA GLU A 141 0.02 15.37 11.81
C GLU A 141 -0.46 16.33 10.72
N GLY A 142 -0.69 17.61 11.04
CA GLY A 142 -1.27 18.58 10.11
C GLY A 142 -0.80 20.00 10.36
N ASP A 143 -1.17 20.88 9.43
CA ASP A 143 -0.96 22.34 9.45
C ASP A 143 0.50 22.79 9.26
N PHE A 144 1.28 22.04 8.46
CA PHE A 144 2.71 22.36 8.28
C PHE A 144 3.06 23.15 7.03
N ASN A 145 2.21 23.17 6.00
CA ASN A 145 2.58 23.67 4.66
C ASN A 145 4.00 23.22 4.28
N ALA A 146 4.30 21.94 4.51
CA ALA A 146 5.66 21.44 4.44
C ALA A 146 6.02 21.09 2.99
N THR A 147 7.29 21.26 2.66
CA THR A 147 7.84 20.89 1.34
C THR A 147 9.00 19.94 1.57
N HIS A 148 8.88 18.71 1.09
CA HIS A 148 9.97 17.74 1.14
C HIS A 148 11.11 18.14 0.18
N ALA A 149 12.34 17.69 0.42
CA ALA A 149 13.50 17.98 -0.45
C ALA A 149 13.30 17.56 -1.92
N SER A 150 12.42 16.58 -2.16
CA SER A 150 12.01 16.17 -3.52
C SER A 150 11.00 17.12 -4.18
N GLY A 151 10.67 18.26 -3.58
CA GLY A 151 9.67 19.22 -4.07
C GLY A 151 8.21 18.89 -3.75
N GLU A 152 7.93 17.76 -3.11
CA GLU A 152 6.55 17.36 -2.78
C GLU A 152 6.02 18.18 -1.61
N ARG A 153 4.92 18.91 -1.86
CA ARG A 153 4.23 19.74 -0.86
C ARG A 153 3.15 18.93 -0.15
N TYR A 154 3.05 19.07 1.17
CA TYR A 154 2.01 18.41 1.97
C TYR A 154 1.62 19.25 3.20
N ASN A 155 0.31 19.34 3.45
CA ASN A 155 -0.23 20.07 4.60
C ASN A 155 -0.45 19.15 5.81
N SER A 156 -0.69 17.86 5.56
CA SER A 156 -0.88 16.86 6.61
C SER A 156 -0.30 15.52 6.17
N THR A 157 0.10 14.69 7.13
CA THR A 157 0.70 13.39 6.87
C THR A 157 0.46 12.43 8.03
N ILE A 158 0.32 11.13 7.73
CA ILE A 158 0.22 10.09 8.75
C ILE A 158 1.60 9.50 9.02
N ARG A 159 2.02 9.53 10.28
CA ARG A 159 3.30 8.98 10.73
C ARG A 159 3.09 7.91 11.79
N SER A 160 4.00 6.94 11.83
CA SER A 160 4.06 5.99 12.95
C SER A 160 4.30 6.72 14.27
N VAL A 161 4.06 6.11 15.43
CA VAL A 161 4.49 6.65 16.73
C VAL A 161 5.98 6.36 17.00
N LYS A 162 6.52 5.24 16.51
CA LYS A 162 7.89 4.75 16.75
C LYS A 162 8.96 5.42 15.85
N ARG A 163 8.89 6.74 15.63
CA ARG A 163 9.60 7.40 14.51
C ARG A 163 10.94 8.00 14.84
N ASP A 164 11.79 7.96 13.81
CA ASP A 164 12.74 9.00 13.49
C ASP A 164 12.04 10.05 12.59
N MET A 165 11.91 11.30 13.07
CA MET A 165 11.39 12.42 12.28
C MET A 165 12.39 12.88 11.22
N LEU A 166 13.68 12.66 11.51
CA LEU A 166 14.80 12.88 10.60
C LEU A 166 15.16 11.56 9.92
N SER A 167 15.42 11.58 8.63
CA SER A 167 15.72 10.40 7.83
C SER A 167 16.61 10.78 6.66
N THR A 168 17.55 9.92 6.30
CA THR A 168 18.39 10.08 5.10
C THR A 168 17.64 9.73 3.80
N SER A 169 16.41 9.25 3.93
CA SER A 169 15.52 8.96 2.80
C SER A 169 14.16 9.62 2.97
N LYS A 170 13.42 9.78 1.88
CA LYS A 170 12.08 10.40 1.85
C LYS A 170 11.11 9.90 2.93
N LYS A 171 11.12 8.59 3.22
CA LYS A 171 10.31 7.96 4.28
C LYS A 171 11.20 7.11 5.18
N CYS A 172 11.10 7.31 6.50
CA CYS A 172 11.75 6.43 7.47
C CYS A 172 11.20 5.00 7.39
N THR A 173 11.95 4.03 7.91
CA THR A 173 11.61 2.60 7.86
C THR A 173 10.25 2.29 8.51
N ALA A 174 9.93 2.95 9.62
CA ALA A 174 8.64 2.83 10.30
C ALA A 174 7.48 3.32 9.42
N CYS A 175 7.62 4.49 8.77
CA CYS A 175 6.57 5.03 7.90
C CYS A 175 6.41 4.21 6.62
N LYS A 176 7.50 3.64 6.07
CA LYS A 176 7.46 2.69 4.94
C LYS A 176 6.67 1.43 5.28
N LYS A 177 6.94 0.80 6.44
CA LYS A 177 6.17 -0.38 6.90
C LYS A 177 4.71 -0.02 7.12
N TYR A 178 4.45 1.14 7.70
CA TYR A 178 3.10 1.59 8.02
C TYR A 178 2.25 1.89 6.77
N PHE A 179 2.86 2.33 5.67
CA PHE A 179 2.19 2.57 4.39
C PHE A 179 1.36 1.35 3.93
N TYR A 180 1.94 0.15 4.00
CA TYR A 180 1.23 -1.07 3.60
C TYR A 180 -0.01 -1.36 4.48
N LEU A 181 0.06 -1.01 5.77
CA LEU A 181 -1.10 -1.13 6.66
C LEU A 181 -2.20 -0.14 6.28
N LEU A 182 -1.85 1.11 5.97
CA LEU A 182 -2.79 2.11 5.47
C LEU A 182 -3.45 1.67 4.16
N GLN A 183 -2.66 1.11 3.24
CA GLN A 183 -3.17 0.57 1.98
C GLN A 183 -4.15 -0.60 2.22
N SER A 184 -3.83 -1.52 3.13
CA SER A 184 -4.72 -2.61 3.52
C SER A 184 -6.03 -2.08 4.10
N ARG A 185 -5.97 -1.08 5.00
CA ARG A 185 -7.15 -0.43 5.57
C ARG A 185 -8.02 0.25 4.52
N LYS A 186 -7.41 1.01 3.60
CA LYS A 186 -8.10 1.62 2.44
C LYS A 186 -8.85 0.55 1.65
N ASN A 187 -8.17 -0.55 1.31
CA ASN A 187 -8.77 -1.64 0.56
C ASN A 187 -9.93 -2.32 1.31
N ARG A 188 -9.83 -2.48 2.64
CA ARG A 188 -10.93 -3.00 3.48
C ARG A 188 -12.13 -2.06 3.56
N VAL A 189 -11.91 -0.75 3.64
CA VAL A 189 -12.99 0.24 3.61
C VAL A 189 -13.69 0.18 2.24
N LYS A 190 -12.91 0.14 1.15
CA LYS A 190 -13.44 -0.01 -0.21
C LYS A 190 -14.21 -1.32 -0.39
N SER A 191 -13.71 -2.43 0.13
CA SER A 191 -14.39 -3.73 0.03
C SER A 191 -15.67 -3.78 0.88
N ARG A 192 -15.69 -3.18 2.08
CA ARG A 192 -16.92 -3.05 2.89
C ARG A 192 -17.98 -2.22 2.18
N LEU A 193 -17.61 -1.08 1.59
CA LEU A 193 -18.51 -0.27 0.77
C LEU A 193 -19.07 -1.04 -0.43
N ASN A 194 -18.27 -1.94 -1.01
CA ASN A 194 -18.72 -2.81 -2.09
C ASN A 194 -19.55 -4.02 -1.60
N SER A 195 -19.29 -4.54 -0.39
CA SER A 195 -19.99 -5.68 0.19
C SER A 195 -21.38 -5.33 0.72
N CYS A 196 -21.57 -4.11 1.22
CA CYS A 196 -22.91 -3.60 1.59
C CYS A 196 -23.79 -3.33 0.36
N ARG A 197 -23.25 -3.44 -0.86
CA ARG A 197 -23.98 -3.39 -2.14
C ARG A 197 -24.23 -4.78 -2.71
N LYS A 198 -24.49 -5.78 -1.87
CA LYS A 198 -24.99 -7.09 -2.30
C LYS A 198 -26.41 -7.25 -1.78
N TYR A 199 -27.37 -6.59 -2.43
CA TYR A 199 -28.80 -6.77 -2.13
C TYR A 199 -29.28 -8.19 -2.47
N SER A 200 -28.56 -8.87 -3.37
CA SER A 200 -28.91 -10.18 -3.90
C SER A 200 -29.00 -11.30 -2.85
N HIS A 201 -28.37 -11.16 -1.67
CA HIS A 201 -28.42 -12.17 -0.59
C HIS A 201 -29.20 -11.71 0.65
N THR A 202 -29.92 -10.60 0.57
CA THR A 202 -30.76 -10.16 1.69
C THR A 202 -32.09 -10.90 1.66
N ASN A 203 -32.55 -11.46 2.79
CA ASN A 203 -33.89 -12.06 2.96
C ASN A 203 -35.03 -11.03 2.87
N PHE A 204 -34.76 -9.84 2.29
CA PHE A 204 -35.72 -8.78 2.14
C PHE A 204 -36.76 -9.18 1.09
N LYS A 205 -38.04 -9.15 1.46
CA LYS A 205 -39.12 -9.39 0.50
C LYS A 205 -39.09 -8.26 -0.54
N HIS A 206 -39.24 -8.61 -1.82
CA HIS A 206 -39.20 -7.65 -2.93
C HIS A 206 -40.20 -6.50 -2.77
N ARG A 207 -41.37 -6.78 -2.17
CA ARG A 207 -42.40 -5.79 -1.87
C ARG A 207 -41.96 -4.69 -0.89
N ASP A 208 -40.96 -4.98 -0.06
CA ASP A 208 -40.45 -4.08 0.98
C ASP A 208 -39.19 -3.33 0.50
N MET A 209 -38.79 -3.49 -0.77
CA MET A 209 -37.65 -2.80 -1.38
C MET A 209 -38.07 -1.49 -2.04
N THR A 210 -37.32 -0.42 -1.78
CA THR A 210 -37.49 0.85 -2.51
C THR A 210 -37.05 0.71 -3.97
N LYS A 211 -37.57 1.57 -4.85
CA LYS A 211 -37.19 1.63 -6.28
C LYS A 211 -35.67 1.70 -6.51
N GLN A 212 -34.97 2.47 -5.67
CA GLN A 212 -33.51 2.58 -5.73
C GLN A 212 -32.81 1.24 -5.44
N LYS A 213 -33.28 0.50 -4.42
CA LYS A 213 -32.74 -0.82 -4.08
C LYS A 213 -33.04 -1.86 -5.16
N LEU A 214 -34.22 -1.81 -5.76
CA LEU A 214 -34.58 -2.68 -6.90
C LEU A 214 -33.67 -2.44 -8.10
N ASN A 215 -33.41 -1.18 -8.46
CA ASN A 215 -32.47 -0.83 -9.53
C ASN A 215 -31.05 -1.32 -9.24
N MET A 216 -30.59 -1.21 -7.99
CA MET A 216 -29.28 -1.72 -7.59
C MET A 216 -29.22 -3.25 -7.72
N LYS A 217 -30.22 -3.98 -7.21
CA LYS A 217 -30.31 -5.45 -7.34
C LYS A 217 -30.33 -5.90 -8.81
N LEU A 218 -31.06 -5.20 -9.66
CA LEU A 218 -31.11 -5.48 -11.10
C LEU A 218 -29.75 -5.26 -11.78
N ASN A 219 -29.02 -4.23 -11.38
CA ASN A 219 -27.66 -3.99 -11.87
C ASN A 219 -26.67 -5.06 -11.36
N GLU A 220 -26.80 -5.51 -10.11
CA GLU A 220 -26.01 -6.63 -9.58
C GLU A 220 -26.24 -7.91 -10.40
N GLN A 221 -27.50 -8.27 -10.65
CA GLN A 221 -27.85 -9.45 -11.45
C GLN A 221 -27.34 -9.34 -12.90
N LYS A 222 -27.46 -8.17 -13.53
CA LYS A 222 -26.86 -7.94 -14.86
C LYS A 222 -25.35 -8.13 -14.86
N HIS A 223 -24.68 -7.66 -13.82
CA HIS A 223 -23.24 -7.82 -13.67
C HIS A 223 -22.85 -9.29 -13.46
N GLU A 224 -23.61 -10.02 -12.65
CA GLU A 224 -23.41 -11.45 -12.43
C GLU A 224 -23.61 -12.26 -13.71
N ILE A 225 -24.67 -12.00 -14.48
CA ILE A 225 -24.88 -12.60 -15.79
C ILE A 225 -23.68 -12.36 -16.70
N LYS A 226 -23.18 -11.12 -16.76
CA LYS A 226 -21.99 -10.78 -17.57
C LYS A 226 -20.74 -11.54 -17.12
N ASN A 227 -20.54 -11.70 -15.81
CA ASN A 227 -19.40 -12.42 -15.26
C ASN A 227 -19.49 -13.92 -15.59
N LEU A 228 -20.67 -14.53 -15.40
CA LEU A 228 -20.92 -15.94 -15.75
C LEU A 228 -20.74 -16.20 -17.24
N GLN A 229 -21.24 -15.30 -18.10
CA GLN A 229 -20.99 -15.37 -19.55
C GLN A 229 -19.50 -15.31 -19.87
N THR A 230 -18.76 -14.39 -19.23
CA THR A 230 -17.31 -14.26 -19.43
C THR A 230 -16.59 -15.55 -19.03
N GLU A 231 -16.99 -16.17 -17.92
CA GLU A 231 -16.39 -17.42 -17.46
C GLU A 231 -16.71 -18.60 -18.39
N LEU A 232 -17.95 -18.69 -18.89
CA LEU A 232 -18.32 -19.65 -19.93
C LEU A 232 -17.46 -19.47 -21.20
N TRP A 233 -17.21 -18.23 -21.62
CA TRP A 233 -16.34 -17.95 -22.76
C TRP A 233 -14.90 -18.40 -22.54
N LYS A 234 -14.35 -18.23 -21.33
CA LYS A 234 -13.01 -18.72 -21.00
C LYS A 234 -12.94 -20.24 -21.07
N GLN A 235 -13.90 -20.94 -20.46
CA GLN A 235 -13.93 -22.39 -20.47
C GLN A 235 -14.05 -22.96 -21.88
N ARG A 236 -14.92 -22.38 -22.73
CA ARG A 236 -15.03 -22.76 -24.15
C ARG A 236 -13.70 -22.62 -24.90
N ARG A 237 -12.99 -21.49 -24.70
CA ARG A 237 -11.66 -21.28 -25.30
C ARG A 237 -10.62 -22.27 -24.80
N GLU A 238 -10.69 -22.64 -23.52
CA GLU A 238 -9.79 -23.62 -22.93
C GLU A 238 -10.00 -25.00 -23.56
N PHE A 239 -11.25 -25.40 -23.75
CA PHE A 239 -11.59 -26.61 -24.49
C PHE A 239 -11.13 -26.55 -25.95
N ASP A 240 -11.33 -25.43 -26.67
CA ASP A 240 -10.84 -25.30 -28.05
C ASP A 240 -9.32 -25.52 -28.14
N LYS A 241 -8.56 -25.00 -27.17
CA LYS A 241 -7.11 -25.23 -27.09
C LYS A 241 -6.78 -26.71 -26.88
N ILE A 242 -7.47 -27.37 -25.94
CA ILE A 242 -7.26 -28.80 -25.64
C ILE A 242 -7.62 -29.67 -26.85
N ILE A 243 -8.73 -29.37 -27.53
CA ILE A 243 -9.17 -30.08 -28.74
C ILE A 243 -8.18 -29.86 -29.88
N THR A 244 -7.63 -28.66 -30.03
CA THR A 244 -6.63 -28.38 -31.06
C THR A 244 -5.32 -29.15 -30.78
N ALA A 245 -4.88 -29.17 -29.52
CA ALA A 245 -3.63 -29.81 -29.11
C ALA A 245 -3.70 -31.34 -29.14
N ASN A 246 -4.78 -31.92 -28.62
CA ASN A 246 -4.90 -33.37 -28.37
C ASN A 246 -5.93 -34.07 -29.27
N GLY A 247 -6.68 -33.32 -30.07
CA GLY A 247 -7.71 -33.86 -30.94
C GLY A 247 -7.12 -34.52 -32.17
N ILE A 248 -7.72 -35.64 -32.56
CA ILE A 248 -7.32 -36.45 -33.70
C ILE A 248 -8.23 -36.10 -34.87
N SER A 249 -7.63 -35.87 -36.05
CA SER A 249 -8.38 -35.73 -37.30
C SER A 249 -8.76 -37.13 -37.77
N VAL A 250 -10.01 -37.28 -38.17
CA VAL A 250 -10.60 -38.57 -38.54
C VAL A 250 -11.10 -38.46 -39.98
N GLU A 251 -11.02 -39.55 -40.76
CA GLU A 251 -11.42 -39.54 -42.18
C GLU A 251 -12.95 -39.45 -42.36
N GLY A 252 -13.40 -39.20 -43.59
CA GLY A 252 -14.80 -38.84 -43.88
C GLY A 252 -15.82 -39.88 -43.39
N SER A 253 -15.60 -41.17 -43.65
CA SER A 253 -16.49 -42.26 -43.19
C SER A 253 -16.50 -42.40 -41.67
N GLU A 254 -15.31 -42.42 -41.06
CA GLU A 254 -15.12 -42.53 -39.62
C GLU A 254 -15.71 -41.32 -38.86
N HIS A 255 -15.71 -40.12 -39.45
CA HIS A 255 -16.35 -38.94 -38.88
C HIS A 255 -17.86 -39.11 -38.76
N HIS A 256 -18.51 -39.69 -39.78
CA HIS A 256 -19.95 -39.96 -39.74
C HIS A 256 -20.29 -41.00 -38.67
N GLU A 257 -19.53 -42.09 -38.59
CA GLU A 257 -19.72 -43.13 -37.56
C GLU A 257 -19.57 -42.57 -36.14
N LEU A 258 -18.54 -41.75 -35.88
CA LEU A 258 -18.34 -41.14 -34.57
C LEU A 258 -19.44 -40.14 -34.21
N LYS A 259 -19.94 -39.39 -35.20
CA LYS A 259 -21.04 -38.45 -35.01
C LYS A 259 -22.34 -39.17 -34.66
N ASP A 260 -22.65 -40.25 -35.35
CA ASP A 260 -23.84 -41.06 -35.10
C ASP A 260 -23.74 -41.79 -33.76
N LEU A 261 -22.56 -42.33 -33.43
CA LEU A 261 -22.28 -42.93 -32.13
C LEU A 261 -22.51 -41.92 -31.00
N MET A 262 -21.96 -40.72 -31.11
CA MET A 262 -22.12 -39.68 -30.10
C MET A 262 -23.60 -39.26 -29.97
N ALA A 263 -24.32 -39.12 -31.09
CA ALA A 263 -25.75 -38.82 -31.07
C ALA A 263 -26.59 -39.93 -30.40
N SER A 264 -26.25 -41.20 -30.62
CA SER A 264 -26.92 -42.34 -29.98
C SER A 264 -26.68 -42.39 -28.46
N CYS A 265 -25.53 -41.89 -28.00
CA CYS A 265 -25.17 -41.86 -26.58
C CYS A 265 -25.73 -40.62 -25.84
N GLU A 266 -26.30 -39.64 -26.54
CA GLU A 266 -26.71 -38.34 -25.96
C GLU A 266 -27.65 -38.52 -24.76
N THR A 267 -28.69 -39.34 -24.90
CA THR A 267 -29.70 -39.52 -23.85
C THR A 267 -29.12 -40.17 -22.58
N GLU A 268 -28.22 -41.13 -22.73
CA GLU A 268 -27.57 -41.79 -21.59
C GLU A 268 -26.47 -40.91 -20.97
N PHE A 269 -25.83 -40.08 -21.79
CA PHE A 269 -24.91 -39.04 -21.34
C PHE A 269 -25.64 -38.01 -20.48
N GLU A 270 -26.80 -37.51 -20.91
CA GLU A 270 -27.60 -36.55 -20.14
C GLU A 270 -28.09 -37.13 -18.81
N LYS A 271 -28.46 -38.42 -18.77
CA LYS A 271 -28.81 -39.11 -17.52
C LYS A 271 -27.62 -39.25 -16.57
N SER A 272 -26.45 -39.58 -17.10
CA SER A 272 -25.22 -39.77 -16.31
C SER A 272 -24.60 -38.45 -15.85
N PHE A 273 -24.84 -37.36 -16.60
CA PHE A 273 -24.32 -36.01 -16.33
C PHE A 273 -25.43 -34.94 -16.43
N PRO A 274 -26.41 -34.92 -15.49
CA PRO A 274 -27.64 -34.14 -15.61
C PRO A 274 -27.44 -32.62 -15.46
N ILE A 275 -26.31 -32.17 -14.91
CA ILE A 275 -26.08 -30.76 -14.59
C ILE A 275 -25.56 -30.03 -15.85
N SER A 276 -26.33 -29.05 -16.33
CA SER A 276 -26.00 -28.17 -17.48
C SER A 276 -24.73 -27.33 -17.29
N THR A 277 -24.25 -27.18 -16.06
CA THR A 277 -22.99 -26.50 -15.72
C THR A 277 -21.82 -27.46 -15.49
N SER A 278 -22.01 -28.78 -15.66
CA SER A 278 -20.91 -29.73 -15.58
C SER A 278 -19.94 -29.54 -16.75
N ARG A 279 -18.65 -29.57 -16.46
CA ARG A 279 -17.59 -29.41 -17.47
C ARG A 279 -17.67 -30.49 -18.55
N GLN A 280 -18.12 -31.68 -18.16
CA GLN A 280 -18.33 -32.82 -19.04
C GLN A 280 -19.40 -32.52 -20.09
N ARG A 281 -20.55 -31.96 -19.66
CA ARG A 281 -21.63 -31.58 -20.57
C ARG A 281 -21.25 -30.45 -21.50
N LEU A 282 -20.58 -29.41 -21.00
CA LEU A 282 -20.08 -28.32 -21.85
C LEU A 282 -19.11 -28.82 -22.91
N PHE A 283 -18.24 -29.76 -22.54
CA PHE A 283 -17.29 -30.37 -23.47
C PHE A 283 -17.97 -31.24 -24.53
N TRP A 284 -18.96 -32.04 -24.12
CA TRP A 284 -19.79 -32.84 -25.01
C TRP A 284 -20.57 -31.98 -26.02
N GLU A 285 -21.28 -30.96 -25.54
CA GLU A 285 -22.04 -30.02 -26.37
C GLU A 285 -21.15 -29.28 -27.37
N GLN A 286 -19.93 -28.91 -26.96
CA GLN A 286 -18.95 -28.27 -27.85
C GLN A 286 -18.55 -29.22 -28.98
N GLN A 287 -18.13 -30.44 -28.66
CA GLN A 287 -17.73 -31.45 -29.67
C GLN A 287 -18.88 -31.76 -30.63
N MET A 288 -20.11 -31.90 -30.13
CA MET A 288 -21.30 -32.10 -30.95
C MET A 288 -21.61 -30.89 -31.85
N SER A 289 -21.47 -29.67 -31.32
CA SER A 289 -21.68 -28.42 -32.07
C SER A 289 -20.67 -28.27 -33.22
N PHE A 290 -19.39 -28.61 -32.97
CA PHE A 290 -18.38 -28.63 -34.02
C PHE A 290 -18.64 -29.72 -35.07
N ALA A 291 -19.07 -30.92 -34.66
CA ALA A 291 -19.43 -32.01 -35.59
C ALA A 291 -20.67 -31.71 -36.45
N LYS A 292 -21.53 -30.78 -36.02
CA LYS A 292 -22.73 -30.34 -36.77
C LYS A 292 -22.44 -29.28 -37.83
N LYS A 293 -21.23 -28.71 -37.88
CA LYS A 293 -20.87 -27.71 -38.91
C LYS A 293 -20.82 -28.35 -40.30
N LYS A 294 -21.18 -27.58 -41.33
CA LYS A 294 -21.26 -28.03 -42.73
C LYS A 294 -19.90 -28.40 -43.34
N ASP A 295 -18.82 -27.79 -42.85
CA ASP A 295 -17.47 -28.12 -43.26
C ASP A 295 -16.84 -29.06 -42.22
N SER A 296 -16.66 -30.32 -42.60
CA SER A 296 -15.99 -31.34 -41.78
C SER A 296 -14.47 -31.31 -41.94
N ARG A 297 -13.93 -30.56 -42.92
CA ARG A 297 -12.50 -30.43 -43.18
C ARG A 297 -11.87 -29.59 -42.06
N GLY A 298 -11.41 -30.28 -41.02
CA GLY A 298 -10.84 -29.65 -39.82
C GLY A 298 -11.54 -30.05 -38.51
N MET A 299 -12.55 -30.94 -38.55
CA MET A 299 -13.09 -31.52 -37.32
C MET A 299 -12.03 -32.38 -36.63
N ARG A 300 -11.84 -32.14 -35.34
CA ARG A 300 -10.95 -32.93 -34.48
C ARG A 300 -11.73 -33.51 -33.32
N TRP A 301 -11.76 -34.84 -33.26
CA TRP A 301 -12.39 -35.55 -32.16
C TRP A 301 -11.39 -35.66 -31.01
N HIS A 302 -11.81 -35.22 -29.83
CA HIS A 302 -10.99 -35.42 -28.65
C HIS A 302 -11.14 -36.88 -28.16
N PRO A 303 -10.05 -37.61 -27.85
CA PRO A 303 -10.13 -39.02 -27.46
C PRO A 303 -11.07 -39.32 -26.28
N MET A 304 -11.27 -38.34 -25.40
CA MET A 304 -12.21 -38.49 -24.28
C MET A 304 -13.67 -38.64 -24.71
N ILE A 305 -14.10 -38.03 -25.82
CA ILE A 305 -15.45 -38.22 -26.34
C ILE A 305 -15.65 -39.67 -26.76
N ILE A 306 -14.67 -40.23 -27.48
CA ILE A 306 -14.70 -41.62 -27.93
C ILE A 306 -14.77 -42.56 -26.72
N ARG A 307 -13.93 -42.33 -25.70
CA ARG A 307 -13.95 -43.11 -24.45
C ARG A 307 -15.29 -43.03 -23.73
N TRP A 308 -15.93 -41.86 -23.69
CA TRP A 308 -17.25 -41.71 -23.09
C TRP A 308 -18.33 -42.43 -23.89
N CYS A 309 -18.34 -42.31 -25.21
CA CYS A 309 -19.28 -43.06 -26.05
C CYS A 309 -19.14 -44.57 -25.84
N LEU A 310 -17.91 -45.10 -25.80
CA LEU A 310 -17.66 -46.52 -25.55
C LEU A 310 -18.14 -46.95 -24.16
N TYR A 311 -17.84 -46.16 -23.12
CA TYR A 311 -18.28 -46.43 -21.76
C TYR A 311 -19.81 -46.43 -21.63
N LEU A 312 -20.48 -45.43 -22.21
CA LEU A 312 -21.94 -45.31 -22.15
C LEU A 312 -22.62 -46.45 -22.90
N ARG A 313 -22.06 -46.83 -24.06
CA ARG A 313 -22.54 -47.97 -24.84
C ARG A 313 -22.42 -49.28 -24.07
N GLN A 314 -21.25 -49.56 -23.48
CA GLN A 314 -21.06 -50.74 -22.63
C GLN A 314 -22.06 -50.77 -21.48
N LYS A 315 -22.25 -49.63 -20.81
CA LYS A 315 -23.21 -49.51 -19.71
C LYS A 315 -24.65 -49.77 -20.17
N SER A 316 -25.04 -49.26 -21.34
CA SER A 316 -26.37 -49.50 -21.92
C SER A 316 -26.58 -50.92 -22.43
N GLU A 317 -25.52 -51.62 -22.83
CA GLU A 317 -25.57 -53.03 -23.25
C GLU A 317 -25.65 -53.99 -22.04
N THR A 318 -25.20 -53.55 -20.87
CA THR A 318 -25.28 -54.30 -19.59
C THR A 318 -26.49 -53.97 -18.71
N ALA A 319 -27.32 -53.01 -19.11
CA ALA A 319 -28.53 -52.58 -18.38
C ALA A 319 -29.79 -53.20 -19.00
#